data_AF-A0A0G4PLU1-F1
#
_entry.id   AF-A0A0G4PLU1-F1
#
_cell.length_a   1.000
_cell.length_b   1.000
_cell.length_c   1.000
_cell.angle_alpha   90.00
_cell.angle_beta   90.00
_cell.angle_gamma   90.00
#
_symmetry.space_group_name_H-M   'P 1'
#
loop_
_entity.id
_entity.type
_entity.pdbx_description
1 polymer ?
#
loop_
_entity_poly.entity_id
_entity_poly.type
_entity_poly.pdbx_seq_one_letter_code
_entity_poly.pdbx_strand_id
1 'polypeptide(L)'
;MRQLYQAYITPVLDYTSTVWHDPMRDKTHLRHLNIVQRTVLIRILSAFRTVATTTLEVETHILPTHLRLRHRAQNTITSLHTLPRNHPI
;
A
#
# COMPACT_ATOMS: atom_id res chain seq x y z
N MET A 1 -7.08 11.34 11.52
CA MET A 1 -6.09 10.24 11.53
C MET A 1 -5.95 9.52 10.19
N ARG A 2 -7.04 9.16 9.49
CA ARG A 2 -6.97 8.50 8.18
C ARG A 2 -6.14 9.26 7.13
N GLN A 3 -6.39 10.56 6.98
CA GLN A 3 -5.66 11.42 6.03
C GLN A 3 -4.16 11.49 6.35
N LEU A 4 -3.77 11.53 7.62
CA LEU A 4 -2.36 11.51 8.03
C LEU A 4 -1.67 10.20 7.67
N TYR A 5 -2.35 9.06 7.87
CA TYR A 5 -1.84 7.77 7.42
C TYR A 5 -1.62 7.73 5.90
N GLN A 6 -2.60 8.21 5.12
CA GLN A 6 -2.53 8.25 3.66
C GLN A 6 -1.49 9.24 3.12
N ALA A 7 -1.31 10.39 3.78
CA ALA A 7 -0.38 11.42 3.34
C ALA A 7 1.08 11.09 3.68
N TYR A 8 1.33 10.39 4.80
CA TYR A 8 2.68 10.17 5.30
C TYR A 8 3.12 8.71 5.20
N ILE A 9 2.35 7.80 5.78
CA ILE A 9 2.78 6.39 5.94
C ILE A 9 2.65 5.63 4.63
N THR A 10 1.55 5.83 3.90
CA THR A 10 1.29 5.22 2.59
C THR A 10 2.44 5.48 1.59
N PRO A 11 2.87 6.74 1.32
CA PRO A 11 3.94 6.98 0.35
C PRO A 11 5.32 6.51 0.82
N VAL A 12 5.63 6.54 2.12
CA VAL A 12 6.91 6.02 2.64
C VAL A 12 7.02 4.51 2.44
N LEU A 13 5.96 3.78 2.78
CA LEU A 13 5.91 2.33 2.58
C LEU A 13 5.89 1.99 1.09
N ASP A 14 5.11 2.74 0.32
CA ASP A 14 4.98 2.50 -1.11
C ASP A 14 6.26 2.80 -1.85
N TYR A 15 6.99 3.89 -1.55
CA TYR A 15 8.19 4.27 -2.29
C TYR A 15 9.17 3.11 -2.45
N THR A 16 9.40 2.35 -1.38
CA THR A 16 10.31 1.20 -1.41
C THR A 16 9.78 0.04 -2.27
N SER A 17 8.46 -0.06 -2.45
CA SER A 17 7.82 -1.16 -3.16
C SER A 17 8.25 -1.29 -4.60
N THR A 18 8.62 -0.20 -5.29
CA THR A 18 9.05 -0.31 -6.69
C THR A 18 10.37 -1.07 -6.85
N VAL A 19 11.16 -1.19 -5.79
CA VAL A 19 12.47 -1.86 -5.83
C VAL A 19 12.36 -3.32 -5.45
N TRP A 20 11.60 -3.65 -4.40
CA TRP A 20 11.51 -5.01 -3.87
C TRP A 20 10.23 -5.75 -4.26
N HIS A 21 9.23 -5.09 -4.85
CA HIS A 21 7.96 -5.74 -5.15
C HIS A 21 8.10 -6.77 -6.28
N ASP A 22 8.18 -8.04 -5.91
CA ASP A 22 8.17 -9.17 -6.84
C ASP A 22 6.81 -9.90 -6.73
N PRO A 23 5.96 -9.84 -7.77
CA PRO A 23 4.63 -10.44 -7.74
C PRO A 23 4.64 -11.97 -7.51
N MET A 24 5.78 -12.66 -7.66
CA MET A 24 5.90 -14.10 -7.48
C MET A 24 6.50 -14.53 -6.13
N ARG A 25 7.24 -13.67 -5.41
CA ARG A 25 8.04 -14.08 -4.23
C ARG A 25 7.69 -13.38 -2.91
N ASP A 26 6.78 -12.40 -2.92
CA ASP A 26 6.68 -11.41 -1.84
C ASP A 26 5.78 -11.70 -0.62
N LYS A 27 5.55 -12.98 -0.28
CA LYS A 27 4.60 -13.30 0.81
C LYS A 27 5.04 -12.77 2.18
N THR A 28 6.34 -12.63 2.43
CA THR A 28 6.88 -12.17 3.72
C THR A 28 6.78 -10.66 3.90
N HIS A 29 7.23 -9.87 2.91
CA HIS A 29 7.16 -8.40 2.96
C HIS A 29 5.70 -7.92 3.00
N LEU A 30 4.83 -8.54 2.20
CA LEU A 30 3.39 -8.26 2.23
C LEU A 30 2.78 -8.52 3.62
N ARG A 31 3.21 -9.57 4.32
CA ARG A 31 2.74 -9.86 5.69
C ARG A 31 3.13 -8.76 6.66
N HIS A 32 4.38 -8.30 6.63
CA HIS A 32 4.83 -7.20 7.50
C HIS A 32 4.07 -5.89 7.22
N LEU A 33 3.87 -5.55 5.95
CA LEU A 33 3.09 -4.37 5.58
C LEU A 33 1.64 -4.46 6.02
N ASN A 34 1.04 -5.65 5.93
CA ASN A 34 -0.33 -5.87 6.37
C ASN A 34 -0.47 -5.75 7.90
N ILE A 35 0.55 -6.17 8.68
CA ILE A 35 0.60 -5.94 10.13
C ILE A 35 0.67 -4.44 10.46
N VAL A 36 1.50 -3.68 9.74
CA VAL A 36 1.60 -2.23 9.93
C VAL A 36 0.27 -1.55 9.61
N GLN A 37 -0.33 -1.87 8.46
CA GLN A 37 -1.65 -1.37 8.06
C GLN A 37 -2.69 -1.68 9.12
N ARG A 38 -2.82 -2.95 9.53
CA ARG A 38 -3.77 -3.38 10.56
C ARG A 38 -3.62 -2.61 11.87
N THR A 39 -2.39 -2.42 12.36
CA THR A 39 -2.12 -1.68 13.61
C THR A 39 -2.62 -0.24 13.51
N VAL A 40 -2.38 0.41 12.37
CA VAL A 40 -2.86 1.78 12.14
C VAL A 40 -4.39 1.82 11.99
N LEU A 41 -5.00 0.88 11.28
CA LEU A 41 -6.45 0.81 11.11
C LEU A 41 -7.19 0.64 12.44
N ILE A 42 -6.69 -0.25 13.31
CA ILE A 42 -7.21 -0.42 14.67
C ILE A 42 -7.10 0.89 15.45
N ARG A 43 -5.98 1.61 15.32
CA ARG A 43 -5.78 2.89 16.01
C ARG A 43 -6.68 4.01 15.48
N ILE A 44 -6.94 4.03 14.17
CA ILE A 44 -7.85 5.00 13.53
C ILE A 44 -9.29 4.77 13.98
N LEU A 45 -9.75 3.52 13.96
CA LEU A 45 -11.11 3.18 14.34
C LEU A 45 -11.33 3.26 15.85
N SER A 46 -10.30 2.96 16.66
CA SER A 46 -10.27 2.99 18.13
C SER A 46 -11.35 2.17 18.87
N ALA A 47 -12.40 1.71 18.19
CA ALA A 47 -13.57 1.03 18.73
C ALA A 47 -13.41 -0.49 18.80
N PHE A 48 -12.42 -1.04 18.09
CA PHE A 48 -12.29 -2.49 17.89
C PHE A 48 -10.94 -3.02 18.35
N ARG A 49 -10.96 -3.88 19.38
CA ARG A 49 -9.75 -4.57 19.89
C ARG A 49 -9.30 -5.73 18.98
N THR A 50 -10.26 -6.45 18.39
CA THR A 50 -10.01 -7.60 17.51
C THR A 50 -11.08 -7.68 16.42
N VAL A 51 -10.73 -7.34 15.19
CA VAL A 51 -11.60 -7.45 14.00
C VAL A 51 -10.80 -7.97 12.81
N ALA A 52 -11.43 -8.62 11.83
CA ALA A 52 -10.76 -9.05 10.61
C ALA A 52 -10.19 -7.86 9.82
N THR A 53 -9.00 -8.00 9.23
CA THR A 53 -8.35 -6.88 8.52
C THR A 53 -9.18 -6.39 7.33
N THR A 54 -9.84 -7.31 6.63
CA THR A 54 -10.74 -7.00 5.50
C THR A 54 -11.89 -6.10 5.92
N THR A 55 -12.49 -6.34 7.08
CA THR A 55 -13.55 -5.48 7.63
C THR A 55 -13.03 -4.09 7.98
N LEU A 56 -11.84 -4.01 8.60
CA LEU A 56 -11.21 -2.72 8.93
C LEU A 56 -10.91 -1.90 7.66
N GLU A 57 -10.46 -2.55 6.59
CA GLU A 57 -10.18 -1.91 5.30
C GLU A 57 -11.45 -1.33 4.66
N VAL A 58 -12.56 -2.09 4.70
CA VAL A 58 -13.87 -1.62 4.21
C VAL A 58 -14.36 -0.43 5.04
N GLU A 59 -14.36 -0.54 6.36
CA GLU A 59 -14.84 0.53 7.26
C GLU A 59 -14.03 1.82 7.11
N THR A 60 -12.71 1.70 7.02
CA THR A 60 -11.83 2.87 6.84
C THR A 60 -11.74 3.35 5.39
N HIS A 61 -12.34 2.62 4.43
CA HIS A 61 -12.22 2.87 3.01
C HIS A 61 -10.74 2.96 2.57
N ILE A 62 -9.91 2.04 3.08
CA ILE A 62 -8.48 1.94 2.76
C ILE A 62 -8.28 0.69 1.90
N LEU A 63 -7.57 0.87 0.77
CA LEU A 63 -7.28 -0.21 -0.15
C LEU A 63 -6.34 -1.26 0.51
N PRO A 64 -6.60 -2.56 0.32
CA PRO A 64 -5.69 -3.61 0.76
C PRO A 64 -4.28 -3.41 0.21
N THR A 65 -3.27 -3.74 1.02
CA THR A 65 -1.85 -3.49 0.70
C THR A 65 -1.43 -4.13 -0.61
N HIS A 66 -1.82 -5.37 -0.86
CA HIS A 66 -1.48 -6.09 -2.09
C HIS A 66 -2.08 -5.46 -3.36
N LEU A 67 -3.33 -4.97 -3.29
CA LEU A 67 -3.98 -4.28 -4.42
C LEU A 67 -3.33 -2.93 -4.68
N ARG A 68 -3.00 -2.19 -3.62
CA ARG A 68 -2.30 -0.91 -3.73
C ARG A 68 -0.94 -1.05 -4.41
N LEU A 69 -0.15 -2.05 -4.01
CA LEU A 69 1.16 -2.31 -4.61
C LEU A 69 1.05 -2.76 -6.07
N ARG A 70 0.08 -3.62 -6.39
CA ARG A 70 -0.17 -4.04 -7.77
C ARG A 70 -0.57 -2.86 -8.66
N HIS A 71 -1.48 -2.00 -8.19
CA HIS A 71 -1.89 -0.81 -8.91
C HIS A 71 -0.71 0.16 -9.12
N ARG A 72 0.15 0.31 -8.11
CA ARG A 72 1.37 1.12 -8.23
C ARG A 72 2.32 0.55 -9.28
N ALA A 73 2.59 -0.75 -9.26
CA ALA A 73 3.45 -1.41 -10.24
C ALA A 73 2.92 -1.21 -11.67
N GLN A 74 1.62 -1.36 -11.86
CA GLN A 74 0.96 -1.08 -13.14
C GLN A 74 1.15 0.38 -13.56
N ASN A 75 0.88 1.34 -12.68
CA ASN A 75 1.07 2.76 -12.97
C ASN A 75 2.51 3.12 -13.30
N THR A 76 3.49 2.54 -12.61
CA THR A 76 4.91 2.78 -12.92
C THR A 76 5.30 2.22 -14.28
N ILE A 77 4.81 1.02 -14.61
CA ILE A 77 5.04 0.41 -15.93
C ILE A 77 4.40 1.27 -17.02
N THR A 78 3.14 1.68 -16.86
CA THR A 78 2.44 2.57 -17.81
C THR A 78 3.15 3.92 -17.94
N SER A 79 3.62 4.50 -16.84
CA SER A 79 4.37 5.76 -16.88
C SER A 79 5.65 5.60 -17.69
N LEU A 80 6.43 4.55 -17.43
CA LEU A 80 7.65 4.23 -18.19
C LEU A 80 7.36 3.98 -19.69
N HIS A 81 6.23 3.35 -20.03
CA HIS A 81 5.86 3.14 -21.43
C HIS A 81 5.33 4.38 -22.14
N THR A 82 4.77 5.34 -21.40
CA THR A 82 4.21 6.59 -21.94
C THR A 82 5.20 7.75 -21.92
N LEU A 83 6.42 7.50 -21.43
CA LEU A 83 7.49 8.48 -21.36
C LEU A 83 7.88 8.97 -22.76
N PRO A 84 8.03 10.29 -22.97
CA PRO A 84 8.49 10.82 -24.24
C PRO A 84 9.93 10.38 -24.50
N ARG A 85 10.27 10.12 -25.77
CA ARG A 85 11.57 9.59 -26.19
C ARG A 85 12.78 10.48 -25.82
N ASN A 86 12.53 11.74 -25.48
CA ASN A 86 13.54 12.72 -25.07
C ASN A 86 13.70 12.80 -23.54
N HIS A 87 13.05 11.92 -22.80
CA HIS A 87 13.11 11.93 -21.35
C HIS A 87 14.46 11.33 -20.88
N PRO A 88 15.14 11.92 -19.88
CA PRO A 88 16.53 11.61 -19.53
C PRO A 88 16.72 10.34 -18.68
N ILE A 89 15.70 9.46 -18.58
CA ILE A 89 15.80 8.13 -17.96
C ILE A 89 15.44 7.04 -18.95
#